data_AF-A0A821RZV9-F1
#
_entry.id   AF-A0A821RZV9-F1
#
_cell.length_a   1.000
_cell.length_b   1.000
_cell.length_c   1.000
_cell.angle_alpha   90.00
_cell.angle_beta   90.00
_cell.angle_gamma   90.00
#
_symmetry.space_group_name_H-M   'P 1'
#
loop_
_entity.id
_entity.type
_entity.pdbx_description
1 polymer ?
#
loop_
_entity_poly.entity_id
_entity_poly.type
_entity_poly.pdbx_seq_one_letter_code
_entity_poly.pdbx_strand_id
1 'polypeptide(L)'
;FYHELIRPNYYAIKANQNFDRESMSSYQIELHARDFGQPSLRRSMTFELNITDINDQIPQFHTNYTFDLIENNRIPTIIGQIHAYDNDQGLNGQITYAIIPE
;
A
#
# COMPACT_ATOMS: atom_id res chain seq x y z
N PHE A 1 6.10 -5.22 -16.03
CA PHE A 1 7.26 -6.12 -15.88
C PHE A 1 7.85 -6.44 -17.23
N TYR A 2 9.14 -6.78 -17.28
CA TYR A 2 9.79 -7.39 -18.45
C TYR A 2 10.63 -8.60 -18.01
N HIS A 3 10.93 -9.49 -18.95
CA HIS A 3 11.84 -10.60 -18.70
C HIS A 3 13.25 -10.28 -19.23
N GLU A 4 14.28 -10.75 -18.53
CA GLU A 4 15.69 -10.59 -18.92
C GLU A 4 16.39 -11.93 -18.84
N LEU A 5 17.11 -12.31 -19.91
CA LEU A 5 17.90 -13.54 -19.93
C LEU A 5 19.12 -13.37 -19.02
N ILE A 6 19.23 -14.19 -17.98
CA ILE A 6 20.38 -14.16 -17.06
C ILE A 6 21.44 -15.18 -17.49
N ARG A 7 20.99 -16.35 -17.92
CA ARG A 7 21.82 -17.45 -18.45
C ARG A 7 20.91 -18.40 -19.25
N PRO A 8 21.46 -19.37 -20.01
CA PRO A 8 20.65 -20.24 -20.88
C PRO A 8 19.47 -20.88 -20.13
N ASN A 9 18.24 -20.62 -20.59
CA ASN A 9 16.98 -21.07 -19.98
C ASN A 9 16.63 -20.51 -18.58
N TYR A 10 17.31 -19.47 -18.11
CA TYR A 10 16.97 -18.77 -16.86
C TYR A 10 16.69 -17.29 -17.13
N TYR A 11 15.51 -16.83 -16.72
CA TYR A 11 15.05 -15.47 -16.92
C TYR A 11 14.72 -14.80 -15.57
N ALA A 12 15.11 -13.54 -15.42
CA ALA A 12 14.63 -12.67 -14.36
C ALA A 12 13.37 -11.97 -14.83
N ILE A 13 12.44 -11.73 -13.92
CA ILE A 13 11.33 -10.79 -14.11
C ILE A 13 11.74 -9.51 -13.40
N LYS A 14 11.76 -8.40 -14.12
CA LYS A 14 12.14 -7.09 -13.60
C LYS A 14 10.99 -6.09 -13.69
N ALA A 15 10.95 -5.19 -12.72
CA ALA A 15 10.06 -4.05 -12.73
C ALA A 15 10.46 -3.06 -13.82
N ASN A 16 9.48 -2.52 -14.56
CA ASN A 16 9.67 -1.45 -15.55
C ASN A 16 9.21 -0.08 -15.05
N GLN A 17 8.69 -0.02 -13.83
CA GLN A 17 8.12 1.17 -13.21
C GLN A 17 8.18 1.05 -11.70
N ASN A 18 7.89 2.15 -11.01
CA ASN A 18 7.68 2.14 -9.57
C ASN A 18 6.29 1.58 -9.23
N PHE A 19 6.15 1.08 -8.01
CA PHE A 19 4.89 0.59 -7.46
C PHE A 19 4.48 1.47 -6.30
N ASP A 20 3.18 1.68 -6.21
CA ASP A 20 2.50 2.40 -5.15
C ASP A 20 1.41 1.44 -4.67
N ARG A 21 1.53 1.01 -3.42
CA ARG A 21 0.67 -0.04 -2.85
C ARG A 21 -0.73 0.52 -2.56
N GLU A 22 -0.79 1.78 -2.15
CA GLU A 22 -2.00 2.54 -1.84
C GLU A 22 -2.86 2.67 -3.11
N SER A 23 -2.21 2.80 -4.27
CA SER A 23 -2.89 2.74 -5.58
C SER A 23 -3.25 1.31 -6.02
N MET A 24 -2.32 0.36 -5.92
CA MET A 24 -2.53 -1.03 -6.34
C MET A 24 -1.65 -2.02 -5.57
N SER A 25 -2.28 -2.83 -4.73
CA SER A 25 -1.57 -3.71 -3.80
C SER A 25 -1.17 -5.07 -4.37
N SER A 26 -1.79 -5.53 -5.47
CA SER A 26 -1.41 -6.79 -6.11
C SER A 26 -1.63 -6.82 -7.62
N TYR A 27 -0.89 -7.71 -8.28
CA TYR A 27 -0.96 -7.96 -9.72
C TYR A 27 -1.03 -9.47 -9.98
N GLN A 28 -1.87 -9.88 -10.95
CA GLN A 28 -1.81 -11.22 -11.51
C GLN A 28 -0.95 -11.22 -12.77
N ILE A 29 0.10 -12.03 -12.78
CA ILE A 29 1.07 -12.10 -13.89
C ILE A 29 0.99 -13.49 -14.49
N GLU A 30 0.64 -13.57 -15.78
CA GLU A 30 0.72 -14.79 -16.57
C GLU A 30 2.02 -14.84 -17.38
N LEU A 31 2.76 -15.94 -17.23
CA LEU A 31 3.97 -16.23 -18.00
C LEU A 31 3.66 -17.25 -19.08
N HIS A 32 4.22 -17.06 -20.26
CA HIS A 32 4.17 -18.02 -21.34
C HIS A 32 5.57 -18.48 -21.72
N ALA A 33 5.80 -19.79 -21.73
CA ALA A 33 7.01 -20.41 -22.25
C ALA A 33 6.67 -21.18 -23.53
N ARG A 34 7.55 -21.08 -24.53
CA ARG A 34 7.46 -21.81 -25.80
C ARG A 34 8.78 -22.52 -26.08
N ASP A 35 8.71 -23.73 -26.62
CA ASP A 35 9.90 -24.42 -27.11
C ASP A 35 10.24 -23.99 -28.55
N PHE A 36 11.35 -24.51 -29.09
CA PHE A 36 11.77 -24.31 -30.47
C PHE A 36 11.37 -25.47 -31.41
N GLY A 37 10.43 -26.32 -31.00
CA GLY A 37 9.99 -27.48 -31.77
C GLY A 37 9.17 -27.11 -33.01
N GLN A 38 8.98 -28.09 -33.91
CA GLN A 38 8.03 -28.02 -35.01
C GLN A 38 7.13 -29.28 -34.99
N PRO A 39 5.86 -29.19 -34.54
CA PRO A 39 5.18 -27.99 -34.05
C PRO A 39 5.70 -27.53 -32.67
N SER A 40 5.61 -26.23 -32.39
CA SER A 40 6.04 -25.67 -31.10
C SER A 40 5.01 -25.98 -30.00
N LEU A 41 5.48 -26.39 -28.83
CA LEU A 41 4.68 -26.52 -27.63
C LEU A 41 4.78 -25.26 -26.77
N ARG A 42 3.67 -24.93 -26.09
CA ARG A 42 3.59 -23.81 -25.15
C ARG A 42 3.02 -24.25 -23.81
N ARG A 43 3.45 -23.59 -22.75
CA ARG A 43 2.89 -23.72 -21.40
C ARG A 43 2.75 -22.34 -20.78
N SER A 44 1.70 -22.13 -19.98
CA SER A 44 1.56 -20.94 -19.16
C SER A 44 1.54 -21.24 -17.67
N MET A 45 1.87 -20.22 -16.88
CA MET A 45 1.81 -20.23 -15.43
C MET A 45 1.40 -18.84 -14.95
N THR A 46 0.44 -18.78 -14.05
CA THR A 46 0.01 -17.52 -13.42
C THR A 46 0.52 -17.47 -11.99
N PHE A 47 1.01 -16.31 -11.56
CA PHE A 47 1.35 -16.04 -10.18
C PHE A 47 0.84 -14.67 -9.74
N GLU A 48 0.60 -14.54 -8.44
CA GLU A 48 0.21 -13.28 -7.81
C GLU A 48 1.47 -12.59 -7.27
N LEU A 49 1.61 -11.31 -7.58
CA LEU A 49 2.64 -10.43 -7.04
C LEU A 49 1.98 -9.44 -6.08
N ASN A 50 2.34 -9.52 -4.81
CA ASN A 50 1.91 -8.58 -3.79
C ASN A 50 2.95 -7.48 -3.61
N ILE A 51 2.52 -6.22 -3.61
CA ILE A 51 3.36 -5.07 -3.32
C ILE A 51 3.43 -4.90 -1.80
N THR A 52 4.63 -4.82 -1.27
CA THR A 52 4.86 -4.58 0.15
C THR A 52 4.70 -3.11 0.47
N ASP A 53 4.02 -2.84 1.58
CA ASP A 53 3.85 -1.50 2.15
C ASP A 53 5.18 -0.89 2.62
N ILE A 54 5.30 0.41 2.46
CA ILE A 54 6.33 1.25 3.09
C ILE A 54 5.63 2.40 3.81
N ASN A 55 6.27 2.99 4.81
CA ASN A 55 5.71 4.16 5.51
C ASN A 55 6.06 5.42 4.71
N ASP A 56 5.23 5.77 3.73
CA ASP A 56 5.42 6.93 2.86
C ASP A 56 4.23 7.90 2.85
N GLN A 57 3.16 7.59 3.58
CA GLN A 57 2.09 8.53 3.87
C GLN A 57 2.31 9.20 5.23
N ILE A 58 1.74 10.40 5.40
CA ILE A 58 1.82 11.16 6.64
C ILE A 58 0.39 11.27 7.18
N PRO A 59 0.14 11.01 8.49
CA PRO A 59 -1.20 11.13 9.04
C PRO A 59 -1.79 12.52 8.83
N GLN A 60 -3.01 12.58 8.30
CA GLN A 60 -3.72 13.82 8.00
C GLN A 60 -5.07 13.89 8.70
N PHE A 61 -5.40 15.05 9.27
CA PHE A 61 -6.73 15.32 9.77
C PHE A 61 -7.70 15.61 8.61
N HIS A 62 -8.95 15.17 8.74
CA HIS A 62 -9.99 15.41 7.73
C HIS A 62 -10.30 16.90 7.54
N THR A 63 -10.21 17.68 8.62
CA THR A 63 -10.55 19.10 8.65
C THR A 63 -9.88 19.77 9.85
N ASN A 64 -9.93 21.09 9.87
CA ASN A 64 -9.75 21.84 11.10
C ASN A 64 -10.92 21.53 12.06
N TYR A 65 -10.60 21.28 13.33
CA TYR A 65 -11.57 20.98 14.37
C TYR A 65 -11.69 22.17 15.33
N THR A 66 -12.92 22.63 15.54
CA THR A 66 -13.27 23.65 16.54
C THR A 66 -14.37 23.08 17.42
N PHE A 67 -14.22 23.22 18.74
CA PHE A 67 -15.21 22.77 19.71
C PHE A 67 -15.55 23.90 20.67
N ASP A 68 -16.84 24.14 20.87
CA ASP A 68 -17.33 25.09 21.86
C ASP A 68 -17.73 24.34 23.14
N LEU A 69 -17.31 24.85 24.29
CA LEU A 69 -17.61 24.26 25.59
C LEU A 69 -18.27 25.32 26.49
N ILE A 70 -19.43 24.98 27.05
CA ILE A 70 -20.12 25.84 28.01
C ILE A 70 -19.38 25.77 29.35
N GLU A 71 -19.19 26.92 29.98
CA GLU A 71 -18.63 27.00 31.32
C GLU A 71 -19.45 26.18 32.35
N ASN A 72 -18.81 25.76 33.43
CA ASN A 72 -19.43 24.95 34.50
C ASN A 72 -20.01 23.60 34.03
N ASN A 73 -19.43 23.02 32.97
CA ASN A 73 -19.76 21.66 32.55
C ASN A 73 -19.39 20.62 33.62
N ARG A 74 -20.07 19.45 33.59
CA ARG A 74 -19.83 18.37 34.57
C ARG A 74 -18.68 17.48 34.12
N ILE A 75 -17.76 17.15 35.02
CA ILE A 75 -16.64 16.23 34.72
C ILE A 75 -17.10 14.76 34.91
N PRO A 76 -16.81 13.85 33.96
CA PRO A 76 -16.17 14.07 32.66
C PRO A 76 -17.15 14.59 31.61
N THR A 77 -16.71 15.55 30.79
CA THR A 77 -17.41 15.94 29.56
C THR A 77 -16.53 15.57 28.37
N ILE A 78 -17.14 14.96 27.35
CA ILE A 78 -16.51 14.74 26.06
C ILE A 78 -16.63 16.05 25.27
N ILE A 79 -15.48 16.66 24.95
CA ILE A 79 -15.42 17.93 24.18
C ILE A 79 -15.69 17.65 22.69
N GLY A 80 -15.12 16.56 22.17
CA GLY A 80 -15.24 16.19 20.78
C GLY A 80 -14.41 14.98 20.43
N GLN A 81 -14.52 14.55 19.17
CA GLN A 81 -13.72 13.47 18.60
C GLN A 81 -13.03 13.99 17.34
N ILE A 82 -11.73 13.73 17.25
CA ILE A 82 -10.92 14.05 16.07
C ILE A 82 -10.53 12.76 15.37
N HIS A 83 -10.36 12.82 14.06
CA HIS A 83 -9.99 11.67 13.24
C HIS A 83 -8.92 12.11 12.24
N ALA A 84 -7.74 11.51 12.34
CA ALA A 84 -6.74 11.51 11.29
C ALA A 84 -6.78 10.18 10.52
N TYR A 85 -6.34 10.21 9.27
CA TYR A 85 -6.20 9.04 8.42
C TYR A 85 -4.77 8.95 7.88
N ASP A 86 -4.35 7.71 7.68
CA ASP A 86 -3.12 7.31 7.04
C ASP A 86 -3.45 6.03 6.27
N ASN A 87 -3.08 5.98 4.99
CA ASN A 87 -3.50 4.89 4.11
C ASN A 87 -2.52 3.72 4.12
N ASP A 88 -1.38 3.86 4.80
CA ASP A 88 -0.37 2.82 4.91
C ASP A 88 -0.88 1.62 5.69
N GLN A 89 -0.25 0.46 5.48
CA GLN A 89 -0.74 -0.80 6.03
C GLN A 89 -0.16 -1.12 7.42
N GLY A 90 -1.04 -1.58 8.32
CA GLY A 90 -0.62 -2.14 9.61
C GLY A 90 0.03 -1.11 10.52
N LEU A 91 1.29 -1.35 10.91
CA LEU A 91 2.02 -0.43 11.81
C LEU A 91 2.40 0.88 11.12
N ASN A 92 2.54 0.89 9.79
CA ASN A 92 2.92 2.09 9.06
C ASN A 92 1.78 3.12 9.09
N GLY A 93 0.52 2.67 8.95
CA GLY A 93 -0.66 3.52 9.11
C GLY A 93 -1.15 3.68 10.56
N GLN A 94 -0.37 3.27 11.57
CA GLN A 94 -0.81 3.38 12.96
C GLN A 94 -0.66 4.82 13.46
N ILE A 95 -1.79 5.45 13.82
CA ILE A 95 -1.83 6.83 14.28
C ILE A 95 -1.85 6.91 15.82
N THR A 96 -1.00 7.77 16.38
CA THR A 96 -1.00 8.13 17.80
C THR A 96 -1.29 9.61 17.97
N TYR A 97 -2.21 9.95 18.88
CA TYR A 97 -2.62 11.33 19.14
C TYR A 97 -1.97 11.86 20.42
N ALA A 98 -1.58 13.13 20.41
CA ALA A 98 -1.10 13.85 21.58
C ALA A 98 -1.68 15.27 21.58
N ILE A 99 -2.04 15.76 22.77
CA ILE A 99 -2.38 17.16 23.00
C ILE A 99 -1.13 17.83 23.55
N ILE A 100 -0.60 18.82 22.83
CA ILE A 100 0.55 19.62 23.26
C ILE A 100 -0.02 20.94 23.81
N PRO A 101 0.08 21.20 25.12
CA PRO A 101 -0.26 22.50 25.68
C PRO A 101 0.66 23.57 25.10
N GLU A 102 0.15 24.78 24.88
CA GLU A 102 1.00 25.95 24.66
C GLU A 102 1.85 26.26 25.90
#